data_AF-K9B5D8-F1
#
_entry.id   AF-K9B5D8-F1
#
_cell.length_a   1.000
_cell.length_b   1.000
_cell.length_c   1.000
_cell.angle_alpha   90.00
_cell.angle_beta   90.00
_cell.angle_gamma   90.00
#
_symmetry.space_group_name_H-M   'P 1'
#
loop_
_entity.id
_entity.type
_entity.pdbx_description
1 polymer ?
#
loop_
_entity_poly.entity_id
_entity_poly.type
_entity_poly.pdbx_seq_one_letter_code
_entity_poly.pdbx_strand_id
1 'polypeptide(L)'
;MTNRDFKKNEKHIAQIFQQDTELHKKYGTIENYRLRKSGWYSGDSQEHTPYYYYHFYIKGNLKDGVIELKIYENQEKYEIKYIQ
;
A
#
# COMPACT_ATOMS: atom_id res chain seq x y z
N MET A 1 -10.55 9.66 13.04
CA MET A 1 -9.49 8.66 12.75
C MET A 1 -8.66 8.47 13.99
N THR A 2 -8.62 7.25 14.54
CA THR A 2 -7.83 6.97 15.75
C THR A 2 -6.46 6.40 15.38
N ASN A 3 -5.47 6.54 16.28
CA ASN A 3 -4.14 5.90 16.12
C ASN A 3 -4.22 4.37 15.95
N ARG A 4 -5.34 3.71 16.32
CA ARG A 4 -5.55 2.26 16.13
C ARG A 4 -5.66 1.88 14.66
N ASP A 5 -6.42 2.65 13.89
CA ASP A 5 -6.67 2.36 12.48
C ASP A 5 -5.37 2.48 11.67
N PHE A 6 -4.54 3.46 12.02
CA PHE A 6 -3.21 3.65 11.43
C PHE A 6 -2.27 2.45 11.69
N LYS A 7 -2.16 1.99 12.95
CA LYS A 7 -1.32 0.83 13.30
C LYS A 7 -1.81 -0.48 12.68
N LYS A 8 -3.13 -0.66 12.55
CA LYS A 8 -3.72 -1.83 11.89
C LYS A 8 -3.34 -1.84 10.40
N ASN A 9 -3.38 -0.68 9.75
CA ASN A 9 -3.03 -0.52 8.34
C ASN A 9 -1.53 -0.78 8.09
N GLU A 10 -0.63 -0.26 8.95
CA GLU A 10 0.82 -0.51 8.82
C GLU A 10 1.19 -2.01 8.93
N LYS A 11 0.50 -2.77 9.77
CA LYS A 11 0.71 -4.23 9.86
C LYS A 11 0.29 -4.95 8.58
N HIS A 12 -0.86 -4.57 8.00
CA HIS A 12 -1.33 -5.12 6.72
C HIS A 12 -0.36 -4.82 5.59
N ILE A 13 0.19 -3.62 5.60
CA ILE A 13 1.17 -3.15 4.63
C ILE A 13 2.44 -4.01 4.64
N ALA A 14 2.97 -4.34 5.82
CA ALA A 14 4.14 -5.20 5.92
C ALA A 14 3.86 -6.62 5.37
N GLN A 15 2.64 -7.13 5.56
CA GLN A 15 2.23 -8.43 5.01
C GLN A 15 2.19 -8.43 3.49
N ILE A 16 1.71 -7.34 2.87
CA ILE A 16 1.70 -7.18 1.41
C ILE A 16 3.10 -7.35 0.84
N PHE A 17 4.11 -6.68 1.41
CA PHE A 17 5.49 -6.79 0.93
C PHE A 17 6.08 -8.19 1.07
N GLN A 18 5.75 -8.91 2.13
CA GLN A 18 6.29 -10.24 2.37
C GLN A 18 5.65 -11.31 1.48
N GLN A 19 4.44 -11.05 0.97
CA GLN A 19 3.62 -12.05 0.28
C GLN A 19 3.47 -11.77 -1.22
N ASP A 20 3.69 -10.53 -1.68
CA ASP A 20 3.49 -10.16 -3.08
C ASP A 20 4.67 -10.62 -3.96
N THR A 21 4.45 -11.75 -4.63
CA THR A 21 5.42 -12.34 -5.56
C THR A 21 5.71 -11.46 -6.80
N GLU A 22 4.76 -10.65 -7.26
CA GLU A 22 4.96 -9.77 -8.42
C GLU A 22 5.84 -8.57 -8.03
N LEU A 23 5.67 -8.07 -6.81
CA LEU A 23 6.52 -7.03 -6.25
C LEU A 23 7.97 -7.50 -6.16
N HIS A 24 8.21 -8.72 -5.66
CA HIS A 24 9.55 -9.31 -5.61
C HIS A 24 10.12 -9.64 -6.99
N LYS A 25 9.30 -10.00 -7.99
CA LYS A 25 9.77 -10.14 -9.38
C LYS A 25 10.24 -8.81 -9.96
N LYS A 26 9.56 -7.71 -9.62
CA LYS A 26 9.82 -6.38 -10.21
C LYS A 26 10.97 -5.63 -9.54
N TYR A 27 11.05 -5.71 -8.21
CA TYR A 27 12.02 -4.93 -7.40
C TYR A 27 13.09 -5.80 -6.75
N GLY A 28 12.93 -7.13 -6.77
CA GLY A 28 13.84 -8.08 -6.14
C GLY A 28 13.67 -8.15 -4.63
N THR A 29 14.77 -8.36 -3.92
CA THR A 29 14.81 -8.24 -2.47
C THR A 29 14.64 -6.77 -2.09
N ILE A 30 13.60 -6.48 -1.31
CA ILE A 30 13.36 -5.13 -0.78
C ILE A 30 14.36 -4.87 0.33
N GLU A 31 15.32 -3.99 0.10
CA GLU A 31 16.33 -3.61 1.09
C GLU A 31 15.79 -2.55 2.06
N ASN A 32 14.96 -1.64 1.54
CA ASN A 32 14.34 -0.58 2.33
C ASN A 32 13.03 -0.13 1.68
N TYR A 33 12.13 0.43 2.47
CA TYR A 33 10.94 1.08 1.96
C TYR A 33 10.54 2.27 2.82
N ARG A 34 9.92 3.26 2.19
CA ARG A 34 9.28 4.39 2.89
C ARG A 34 7.80 4.42 2.57
N LEU A 35 6.99 4.35 3.61
CA LEU A 35 5.55 4.53 3.53
C LEU A 35 5.16 5.99 3.71
N ARG A 36 4.31 6.52 2.82
CA ARG A 36 3.68 7.83 2.97
C ARG A 36 2.18 7.75 2.76
N LYS A 37 1.40 8.07 3.80
CA LYS A 37 -0.04 8.33 3.65
C LYS A 37 -0.21 9.53 2.74
N SER A 38 -0.93 9.32 1.64
CA SER A 38 -1.10 10.33 0.60
C SER A 38 -2.47 10.98 0.71
N GLY A 39 -3.46 10.25 1.19
CA GLY A 39 -4.72 10.83 1.63
C GLY A 39 -5.74 9.79 2.02
N TRP A 40 -6.99 10.21 1.91
CA TRP A 40 -8.17 9.42 2.18
C TRP A 40 -9.22 9.78 1.14
N TYR A 41 -9.93 8.77 0.68
CA TYR A 41 -11.04 8.90 -0.23
C TYR A 41 -12.31 8.46 0.50
N SER A 42 -13.32 9.33 0.50
CA SER A 42 -14.56 9.15 1.27
C SER A 42 -15.61 8.28 0.59
N GLY A 43 -15.36 7.82 -0.64
CA GLY A 43 -16.36 7.14 -1.46
C GLY A 43 -17.11 8.09 -2.41
N ASP A 44 -17.51 7.59 -3.58
CA ASP A 44 -18.45 8.25 -4.51
C ASP A 44 -19.45 7.25 -5.13
N SER A 45 -20.14 7.65 -6.20
CA SER A 45 -21.12 6.82 -6.92
C SER A 45 -20.54 5.62 -7.67
N GLN A 46 -19.24 5.62 -7.97
CA GLN A 46 -18.52 4.52 -8.64
C GLN A 46 -17.80 3.63 -7.63
N GLU A 47 -17.25 4.22 -6.57
CA GLU A 47 -16.52 3.48 -5.53
C GLU A 47 -17.08 3.87 -4.15
N HIS A 48 -18.10 3.13 -3.69
CA HIS A 48 -18.83 3.46 -2.46
C HIS A 48 -18.04 3.25 -1.16
N THR A 49 -16.95 2.47 -1.20
CA THR A 49 -16.19 2.12 0.00
C THR A 49 -15.06 3.13 0.20
N PRO A 50 -15.04 3.85 1.35
CA PRO A 50 -13.92 4.72 1.67
C PRO A 50 -12.60 3.94 1.74
N TYR A 51 -11.50 4.56 1.33
CA TYR A 51 -10.17 3.96 1.44
C TYR A 51 -9.09 4.99 1.75
N TYR A 52 -8.01 4.51 2.34
CA TYR A 52 -6.77 5.26 2.44
C TYR A 52 -5.88 4.93 1.27
N TYR A 53 -5.25 5.93 0.67
CA TYR A 53 -4.23 5.70 -0.36
C TYR A 53 -2.85 6.12 0.16
N TYR A 54 -1.89 5.25 -0.11
CA TYR A 54 -0.52 5.34 0.36
C TYR A 54 0.41 5.23 -0.85
N HIS A 55 1.53 5.96 -0.80
CA HIS A 55 2.65 5.75 -1.70
C HIS A 55 3.76 5.05 -0.94
N PHE A 56 4.31 4.03 -1.57
CA PHE A 56 5.48 3.31 -1.08
C PHE A 56 6.63 3.53 -2.02
N TYR A 57 7.69 4.07 -1.47
CA TYR A 57 8.95 4.23 -2.17
C TYR A 57 9.81 3.03 -1.80
N ILE A 58 9.98 2.13 -2.75
CA ILE A 58 10.70 0.86 -2.60
C ILE A 58 12.13 1.06 -3.06
N LYS A 59 13.07 0.62 -2.22
CA LYS A 59 14.46 0.41 -2.59
C LYS A 59 14.71 -1.08 -2.69
N GLY A 60 14.79 -1.56 -3.91
CA GLY A 60 14.99 -2.98 -4.23
C GLY A 60 16.38 -3.23 -4.79
N ASN A 61 16.91 -4.42 -4.57
CA ASN A 61 18.25 -4.76 -5.10
C ASN A 61 18.28 -4.86 -6.65
N LEU A 62 17.13 -5.09 -7.30
CA LEU A 62 17.03 -5.06 -8.76
C LEU A 62 16.70 -3.67 -9.30
N LYS A 63 15.77 -2.97 -8.63
CA LYS A 63 15.30 -1.64 -9.05
C LYS A 63 14.58 -0.93 -7.91
N ASP A 64 14.65 0.40 -7.92
CA ASP A 64 13.81 1.26 -7.10
C ASP A 64 12.46 1.52 -7.78
N GLY A 65 11.43 1.86 -6.99
CA GLY A 65 10.16 2.26 -7.58
C GLY A 65 9.14 2.78 -6.59
N VAL A 66 7.98 3.15 -7.13
CA VAL A 66 6.86 3.61 -6.34
C VAL A 66 5.64 2.73 -6.61
N ILE A 67 4.99 2.25 -5.55
CA ILE A 67 3.68 1.63 -5.64
C ILE A 67 2.66 2.50 -4.91
N GLU A 68 1.47 2.60 -5.48
CA GLU A 68 0.29 3.11 -4.81
C GLU A 68 -0.48 1.94 -4.20
N LEU A 69 -0.89 2.09 -2.95
CA LEU A 69 -1.71 1.12 -2.24
C LEU A 69 -2.98 1.78 -1.75
N LYS A 70 -4.12 1.18 -2.08
CA LYS A 70 -5.41 1.50 -1.46
C LYS A 70 -5.74 0.46 -0.40
N ILE A 71 -6.15 0.92 0.78
CA ILE A 71 -6.64 0.07 1.87
C ILE A 71 -8.07 0.51 2.19
N TYR A 72 -9.03 -0.37 1.94
CA TYR A 72 -10.45 -0.08 2.13
C TYR A 72 -10.82 -0.09 3.61
N GLU A 73 -11.53 0.94 4.05
CA GLU A 73 -12.01 1.00 5.43
C GLU A 73 -13.00 -0.12 5.71
N ASN A 74 -12.87 -0.72 6.89
CA ASN A 74 -13.77 -1.78 7.38
C ASN A 74 -13.84 -3.04 6.49
N GLN A 75 -12.86 -3.23 5.60
CA GLN A 75 -12.72 -4.42 4.76
C GLN A 75 -11.27 -4.94 4.84
N GLU A 76 -11.09 -6.26 4.80
CA GLU A 76 -9.78 -6.89 4.58
C GLU A 76 -9.47 -6.92 3.07
N LYS A 77 -9.60 -5.77 2.42
CA LYS A 77 -9.37 -5.58 0.98
C LYS A 77 -8.31 -4.51 0.77
N TYR A 78 -7.40 -4.77 -0.15
CA TYR A 78 -6.42 -3.80 -0.62
C TYR A 78 -6.27 -3.87 -2.14
N GLU A 79 -5.78 -2.78 -2.75
CA GLU A 79 -5.44 -2.72 -4.17
C GLU A 79 -4.06 -2.11 -4.35
N ILE A 80 -3.21 -2.76 -5.16
CA ILE A 80 -1.85 -2.29 -5.48
C ILE A 80 -1.84 -1.82 -6.92
N LYS A 81 -1.32 -0.61 -7.12
CA LYS A 81 -1.07 -0.05 -8.43
C LYS A 81 0.41 0.31 -8.55
N TYR A 82 1.07 -0.32 -9.51
CA TYR A 82 2.47 -0.03 -9.80
C TYR A 82 2.57 1.25 -10.63
N ILE A 83 3.28 2.26 -10.10
CA ILE A 83 3.56 3.49 -10.85
C ILE A 83 4.77 3.20 -11.75
N GLN A 84 4.62 3.44 -13.06
CA GLN A 84 5.67 3.24 -14.06
C GLN A 84 6.68 4.39 -14.05
#